data_AF-A0A7W5Y2C7-F1
#
_entry.id   AF-A0A7W5Y2C7-F1
#
_cell.length_a   1.000
_cell.length_b   1.000
_cell.length_c   1.000
_cell.angle_alpha   90.00
_cell.angle_beta   90.00
_cell.angle_gamma   90.00
#
_symmetry.space_group_name_H-M   'P 1'
#
loop_
_entity.id
_entity.type
_entity.pdbx_description
1 polymer ?
#
loop_
_entity_poly.entity_id
_entity_poly.type
_entity_poly.pdbx_seq_one_letter_code
_entity_poly.pdbx_strand_id
1 'polypeptide(L)'
;MRTFAQRWGKKYPSLARLGNERNAAYFTYLRFSDSVRRMIYSTNWVERLNRSYKRTLLMRGAMPSPTSVVYLLGSVAKEKTEGTYARRLPYFREWKIR
;
A
#
# COMPACT_ATOMS: atom_id res chain seq x y z
N MET A 1 1.71 -22.23 1.68
CA MET A 1 0.47 -21.81 0.99
C MET A 1 -0.55 -22.92 0.89
N ARG A 2 -0.19 -24.07 0.30
CA ARG A 2 -1.09 -25.23 0.27
C ARG A 2 -1.61 -25.62 1.66
N THR A 3 -0.74 -25.65 2.66
CA THR A 3 -1.11 -25.89 4.08
C THR A 3 -2.07 -24.85 4.65
N PHE A 4 -1.82 -23.56 4.41
CA PHE A 4 -2.70 -22.46 4.84
C PHE A 4 -4.07 -22.53 4.15
N ALA A 5 -4.09 -22.69 2.83
CA ALA A 5 -5.29 -22.78 2.02
C ALA A 5 -6.12 -24.04 2.34
N GLN A 6 -5.48 -25.18 2.64
CA GLN A 6 -6.18 -26.40 3.09
C GLN A 6 -6.80 -26.21 4.47
N ARG A 7 -6.04 -25.65 5.43
CA ARG A 7 -6.52 -25.44 6.80
C ARG A 7 -7.73 -24.50 6.85
N TRP A 8 -7.66 -23.38 6.14
CA TRP A 8 -8.68 -22.33 6.22
C TRP A 8 -9.71 -22.38 5.09
N GLY A 9 -9.41 -23.08 4.00
CA GLY A 9 -10.28 -23.17 2.83
C GLY A 9 -11.62 -23.84 3.09
N LYS A 10 -11.69 -24.75 4.07
CA LYS A 10 -12.96 -25.39 4.49
C LYS A 10 -13.95 -24.38 5.06
N LYS A 11 -13.48 -23.40 5.82
CA LYS A 11 -14.31 -22.35 6.42
C LYS A 11 -14.48 -21.14 5.50
N TYR A 12 -13.49 -20.86 4.67
CA TYR A 12 -13.44 -19.70 3.78
C TYR A 12 -13.07 -20.13 2.35
N PRO A 13 -14.06 -20.41 1.48
CA PRO A 13 -13.82 -20.90 0.11
C PRO A 13 -12.94 -19.97 -0.73
N SER A 14 -12.99 -18.66 -0.49
CA SER A 14 -12.10 -17.69 -1.15
C SER A 14 -10.62 -17.93 -0.83
N LEU A 15 -10.30 -18.41 0.37
CA LEU A 15 -8.93 -18.73 0.78
C LEU A 15 -8.44 -20.06 0.19
N ALA A 16 -9.35 -20.98 -0.13
CA ALA A 16 -8.97 -22.24 -0.79
C ALA A 16 -8.29 -21.97 -2.15
N ARG A 17 -8.75 -20.94 -2.88
CA ARG A 17 -8.18 -20.52 -4.16
C ARG A 17 -6.72 -20.09 -4.05
N LEU A 18 -6.27 -19.58 -2.89
CA LEU A 18 -4.88 -19.16 -2.66
C LEU A 18 -3.87 -20.31 -2.71
N GLY A 19 -4.34 -21.57 -2.67
CA GLY A 19 -3.49 -22.75 -2.86
C GLY A 19 -3.01 -22.99 -4.30
N ASN A 20 -3.63 -22.33 -5.29
CA ASN A 20 -3.24 -22.42 -6.70
C ASN A 20 -1.85 -21.80 -6.91
N GLU A 21 -1.01 -22.43 -7.73
CA GLU A 21 0.34 -21.94 -8.08
C GLU A 21 0.33 -20.54 -8.69
N ARG A 22 -0.72 -20.17 -9.44
CA ARG A 22 -0.91 -18.81 -9.95
C ARG A 22 -0.89 -17.74 -8.85
N ASN A 23 -1.29 -18.10 -7.63
CA ASN A 23 -1.37 -17.20 -6.48
C ASN A 23 -0.08 -17.15 -5.65
N ALA A 24 0.98 -17.87 -6.06
CA ALA A 24 2.26 -17.83 -5.37
C ALA A 24 2.83 -16.39 -5.29
N ALA A 25 2.56 -15.56 -6.31
CA ALA A 25 2.98 -14.17 -6.35
C ALA A 25 2.48 -13.33 -5.17
N TYR A 26 1.26 -13.60 -4.66
CA TYR A 26 0.68 -12.85 -3.52
C TYR A 26 1.45 -13.02 -2.21
N PHE A 27 2.28 -14.06 -2.12
CA PHE A 27 3.02 -14.38 -0.91
C PHE A 27 4.51 -14.15 -1.04
N THR A 28 4.96 -13.55 -2.15
CA THR A 28 6.36 -13.16 -2.36
C THR A 28 6.90 -12.30 -1.23
N TYR A 29 6.04 -11.46 -0.62
CA TYR A 29 6.42 -10.63 0.53
C TYR A 29 6.92 -11.43 1.73
N LEU A 30 6.51 -12.70 1.90
CA LEU A 30 6.99 -13.55 3.01
C LEU A 30 8.48 -13.86 2.92
N ARG A 31 9.08 -13.75 1.74
CA ARG A 31 10.52 -13.93 1.51
C ARG A 31 11.37 -12.79 2.08
N PHE A 32 10.76 -11.65 2.41
CA PHE A 32 11.46 -10.51 3.01
C PHE A 32 11.60 -10.68 4.53
N SER A 33 12.56 -9.97 5.14
CA SER A 33 12.74 -9.92 6.59
C SER A 33 11.52 -9.33 7.28
N ASP A 34 11.34 -9.66 8.56
CA ASP A 34 10.18 -9.19 9.33
C ASP A 34 10.03 -7.66 9.36
N SER A 35 11.17 -6.97 9.47
CA SER A 35 11.26 -5.50 9.42
C SER A 35 10.67 -4.90 8.13
N VAL A 36 10.87 -5.56 6.99
CA VAL A 36 10.35 -5.10 5.68
C VAL A 36 8.91 -5.53 5.47
N ARG A 37 8.56 -6.75 5.90
CA ARG A 37 7.19 -7.27 5.77
C ARG A 37 6.17 -6.35 6.41
N ARG A 38 6.50 -5.77 7.57
CA ARG A 38 5.62 -4.79 8.25
C ARG A 38 5.28 -3.58 7.39
N MET A 39 6.20 -3.13 6.55
CA MET A 39 5.93 -2.06 5.60
C MET A 39 5.08 -2.52 4.42
N ILE A 40 5.32 -3.73 3.92
CA ILE A 40 4.62 -4.28 2.74
C ILE A 40 3.14 -4.56 3.06
N TYR A 41 2.83 -5.21 4.18
CA TYR A 41 1.44 -5.57 4.50
C TYR A 41 0.63 -4.41 5.08
N SER A 42 1.26 -3.27 5.40
CA SER A 42 0.54 -2.12 5.95
C SER A 42 -0.09 -1.29 4.84
N THR A 43 -1.41 -1.11 4.88
CA THR A 43 -2.14 -0.24 3.96
C THR A 43 -2.17 1.22 4.41
N ASN A 44 -1.68 1.53 5.62
CA ASN A 44 -1.79 2.86 6.24
C ASN A 44 -1.20 3.98 5.36
N TRP A 45 -0.10 3.71 4.65
CA TRP A 45 0.55 4.69 3.78
C TRP A 45 -0.30 5.07 2.58
N VAL A 46 -0.79 4.07 1.85
CA VAL A 46 -1.64 4.29 0.67
C VAL A 46 -3.02 4.82 1.08
N GLU A 47 -3.58 4.35 2.19
CA GLU A 47 -4.86 4.85 2.72
C GLU A 47 -4.76 6.30 3.18
N ARG A 48 -3.67 6.70 3.85
CA ARG A 48 -3.44 8.08 4.27
C ARG A 48 -3.27 9.02 3.08
N LEU A 49 -2.57 8.59 2.04
CA LEU A 49 -2.45 9.35 0.80
C LEU A 49 -3.81 9.49 0.11
N ASN A 50 -4.52 8.38 -0.07
CA ASN A 50 -5.86 8.36 -0.68
C ASN A 50 -6.86 9.21 0.10
N ARG A 51 -6.80 9.23 1.44
CA ARG A 51 -7.62 10.11 2.28
C ARG A 51 -7.34 11.59 1.99
N SER A 52 -6.08 11.93 1.77
CA SER A 52 -5.67 13.30 1.41
C SER A 52 -6.20 13.67 0.02
N TYR A 53 -6.05 12.79 -0.97
CA TYR A 53 -6.61 12.99 -2.31
C TYR A 53 -8.13 13.16 -2.29
N LYS A 54 -8.85 12.28 -1.60
CA LYS A 54 -10.31 12.36 -1.46
C LYS A 54 -10.75 13.69 -0.86
N ARG A 55 -10.09 14.15 0.20
CA ARG A 55 -10.38 15.45 0.83
C ARG A 55 -10.12 16.61 -0.14
N THR A 56 -8.96 16.62 -0.81
CA THR A 56 -8.58 17.69 -1.75
C THR A 56 -9.56 17.81 -2.91
N LEU A 57 -10.03 16.68 -3.45
CA LEU A 57 -11.02 16.64 -4.52
C LEU A 57 -12.40 17.07 -4.03
N LEU A 58 -12.84 16.56 -2.86
CA LEU A 58 -14.14 16.91 -2.28
C LEU A 58 -14.27 18.42 -2.05
N MET A 59 -13.21 19.08 -1.56
CA MET A 59 -13.21 20.53 -1.32
C MET A 59 -13.28 21.37 -2.59
N ARG A 60 -12.88 20.83 -3.75
CA ARG A 60 -12.89 21.54 -5.03
C ARG A 60 -14.16 21.30 -5.84
N GLY A 61 -14.82 20.16 -5.65
CA GLY A 61 -16.03 19.82 -6.40
C GLY A 61 -15.72 19.49 -7.86
N ALA A 62 -16.24 20.29 -8.79
CA ALA A 62 -16.03 20.08 -10.22
C ALA A 62 -14.62 20.54 -10.65
N MET A 63 -13.96 19.71 -11.46
CA MET A 63 -12.62 19.98 -11.98
C MET A 63 -12.70 20.39 -13.46
N PRO A 64 -11.89 21.35 -13.91
CA PRO A 64 -12.00 21.90 -15.27
C PRO A 64 -11.51 20.94 -16.37
N SER A 65 -10.58 20.03 -16.06
CA SER A 65 -10.10 19.00 -17.00
C SER A 65 -9.42 17.82 -16.29
N PRO A 66 -9.29 16.65 -16.93
CA PRO A 66 -8.53 15.52 -16.36
C PRO A 66 -7.06 15.89 -16.05
N THR A 67 -6.42 16.70 -16.88
CA THR A 67 -5.04 17.18 -16.67
C THR A 67 -4.93 18.00 -15.40
N SER A 68 -5.93 18.83 -15.10
CA SER A 68 -5.96 19.63 -13.86
C SER A 68 -6.06 18.76 -12.60
N VAL A 69 -6.71 17.60 -12.69
CA VAL A 69 -6.77 16.60 -11.61
C VAL A 69 -5.40 15.99 -11.38
N VAL A 70 -4.71 15.54 -12.43
CA VAL A 70 -3.38 14.94 -12.32
C VAL A 70 -2.39 15.94 -11.71
N TYR A 71 -2.40 17.19 -12.17
CA TYR A 71 -1.55 18.25 -11.62
C TYR A 71 -1.79 18.45 -10.11
N LEU A 72 -3.06 18.56 -9.73
CA LEU A 72 -3.46 18.75 -8.33
C LEU A 72 -3.09 17.56 -7.44
N LEU A 73 -3.36 16.34 -7.88
CA LEU A 73 -3.01 15.16 -7.09
C LEU A 73 -1.47 15.02 -7.00
N GLY A 74 -0.75 15.38 -8.06
CA GLY A 74 0.70 15.50 -8.06
C GLY A 74 1.22 16.51 -7.03
N SER A 75 0.61 17.70 -6.94
CA SER A 75 0.99 18.70 -5.95
C SER A 75 0.76 18.21 -4.51
N VAL A 76 -0.35 17.52 -4.25
CA VAL A 76 -0.62 16.90 -2.94
C VAL A 76 0.40 15.80 -2.63
N ALA A 77 0.75 14.96 -3.61
CA ALA A 77 1.77 13.93 -3.44
C ALA A 77 3.13 14.52 -3.06
N LYS A 78 3.52 15.61 -3.74
CA LYS A 78 4.74 16.36 -3.47
C LYS A 78 4.75 16.89 -2.03
N GLU A 79 3.68 17.59 -1.62
CA GLU A 79 3.54 18.14 -0.26
C GLU A 79 3.62 17.05 0.81
N LYS A 80 2.96 15.90 0.61
CA LYS A 80 3.04 14.77 1.56
C LYS A 80 4.44 14.21 1.65
N THR A 81 5.16 14.16 0.53
CA THR A 81 6.54 13.67 0.47
C THR A 81 7.48 14.60 1.21
N GLU A 82 7.41 15.90 0.95
CA GLU A 82 8.27 16.94 1.54
C GLU A 82 7.96 17.22 3.02
N GLY A 83 6.70 17.05 3.45
CA GLY A 83 6.29 17.29 4.83
C GLY A 83 6.21 16.01 5.67
N THR A 84 5.18 15.19 5.40
CA THR A 84 4.86 14.05 6.29
C THR A 84 5.86 12.91 6.15
N TYR A 85 6.40 12.67 4.95
CA TYR A 85 7.20 11.49 4.62
C TYR A 85 8.70 11.80 4.53
N ALA A 86 9.11 13.05 4.73
CA ALA A 86 10.50 13.46 4.72
C ALA A 86 11.33 12.83 5.83
N ARG A 87 10.68 12.46 6.95
CA ARG A 87 11.36 11.83 8.08
C ARG A 87 11.66 10.36 7.82
N ARG A 88 12.86 9.93 8.21
CA ARG A 88 13.23 8.51 8.20
C ARG A 88 12.35 7.73 9.17
N LEU A 89 11.88 6.56 8.73
CA LEU A 89 11.03 5.73 9.56
C LEU A 89 11.83 5.06 10.68
N PRO A 90 11.27 4.98 11.90
CA PRO A 90 11.94 4.31 13.03
C PRO A 90 12.38 2.88 12.69
N TYR A 91 11.55 2.15 11.93
CA TYR A 91 11.77 0.77 11.51
C TYR A 91 12.93 0.58 10.51
N PHE A 92 13.38 1.66 9.87
CA PHE A 92 14.47 1.64 8.88
C PHE A 92 15.68 2.47 9.32
N ARG A 93 15.82 2.77 10.62
CA ARG A 93 16.97 3.54 11.15
C ARG A 93 18.33 2.88 10.89
N GLU A 94 18.37 1.56 10.91
CA GLU A 94 19.61 0.79 10.71
C GLU A 94 19.89 0.48 9.22
N TRP A 95 18.91 0.70 8.34
CA TRP A 95 19.01 0.39 6.91
C TRP A 95 19.85 1.42 6.16
N LYS A 96 21.13 1.12 5.90
CA LYS A 96 21.95 1.94 5.00
C LYS A 96 21.48 1.71 3.56
N ILE A 97 20.85 2.72 2.95
CA ILE A 97 20.63 2.75 1.51
C ILE A 97 22.02 3.02 0.91
N ARG A 98 22.59 2.01 0.24
CA ARG A 98 23.82 2.17 -0.55
C ARG A 98 23.53 2.90 -1.84
#